data_AF-A0A967WCS3-F1
#
_entry.id   AF-A0A967WCS3-F1
#
_cell.length_a   1.000
_cell.length_b   1.000
_cell.length_c   1.000
_cell.angle_alpha   90.00
_cell.angle_beta   90.00
_cell.angle_gamma   90.00
#
_symmetry.space_group_name_H-M   'P 1'
#
loop_
_entity.id
_entity.type
_entity.pdbx_description
1 polymer ?
#
loop_
_entity_poly.entity_id
_entity_poly.type
_entity_poly.pdbx_seq_one_letter_code
_entity_poly.pdbx_strand_id
1 'polypeptide(L)' 'GATMAQLALRWILMSDAVTCAIPGAKTPAQAVDNVTAGDLPPLDDEAMATVRDVYDRLIRPHV' A
#
# COMPACT_ATOMS: atom_id res chain seq x y z
N GLY A 1 5.71 13.86 -1.29
CA GLY A 1 5.97 12.42 -1.55
C GLY A 1 5.41 11.62 -0.40
N ALA A 2 4.99 10.37 -0.64
CA ALA A 2 4.46 9.49 0.40
C ALA A 2 5.58 8.68 1.07
N THR A 3 5.40 8.30 2.34
CA THR A 3 6.25 7.29 2.98
C THR A 3 5.97 5.91 2.39
N MET A 4 6.87 4.95 2.59
CA MET A 4 6.64 3.57 2.15
C MET A 4 5.41 2.93 2.80
N ALA A 5 5.12 3.25 4.06
CA ALA A 5 3.94 2.76 4.75
C ALA A 5 2.66 3.33 4.13
N GLN A 6 2.64 4.63 3.84
CA GLN A 6 1.51 5.28 3.17
C GLN A 6 1.28 4.72 1.75
N LEU A 7 2.34 4.51 0.98
CA LEU A 7 2.24 3.90 -0.35
C LEU A 7 1.68 2.48 -0.28
N ALA A 8 2.16 1.66 0.66
CA ALA A 8 1.66 0.30 0.86
C ALA A 8 0.18 0.28 1.26
N LEU A 9 -0.23 1.14 2.18
CA LEU A 9 -1.63 1.26 2.59
C LEU A 9 -2.52 1.75 1.44
N ARG A 10 -2.06 2.74 0.67
CA ARG A 10 -2.79 3.21 -0.51
C ARG A 10 -2.96 2.10 -1.55
N TRP A 11 -1.91 1.30 -1.80
CA TRP A 11 -1.96 0.14 -2.69
C TRP A 11 -2.95 -0.93 -2.20
N ILE A 12 -2.95 -1.26 -0.91
CA ILE A 12 -3.92 -2.20 -0.31
C ILE A 12 -5.37 -1.72 -0.55
N LEU A 13 -5.62 -0.43 -0.31
CA LEU A 13 -6.94 0.19 -0.47
C LEU A 13 -7.39 0.32 -1.93
N MET A 14 -6.52 0.08 -2.91
CA MET A 14 -6.88 0.05 -4.34
C MET A 14 -7.36 -1.32 -4.83
N SER A 15 -7.32 -2.34 -3.99
CA SER A 15 -7.87 -3.65 -4.34
C SER A 15 -9.39 -3.68 -4.13
N ASP A 16 -10.15 -4.02 -5.18
CA ASP A 16 -11.62 -4.13 -5.12
C ASP A 16 -12.13 -5.12 -4.06
N ALA A 17 -11.30 -6.11 -3.71
CA ALA A 17 -11.62 -7.11 -2.67
C ALA A 17 -11.41 -6.59 -1.24
N VAL A 18 -10.80 -5.42 -1.07
CA VAL A 18 -10.47 -4.84 0.24
C VAL A 18 -11.44 -3.72 0.58
N THR A 19 -12.15 -3.86 1.69
CA THR A 19 -13.06 -2.83 2.21
C THR A 19 -12.40 -1.86 3.19
N CYS A 20 -11.38 -2.33 3.92
CA CYS A 20 -10.66 -1.55 4.93
C CYS A 20 -9.28 -2.14 5.19
N ALA A 21 -8.29 -1.27 5.45
CA ALA A 21 -7.00 -1.65 5.99
C ALA A 21 -6.92 -1.26 7.48
N ILE A 22 -6.45 -2.16 8.35
CA ILE A 22 -6.35 -1.93 9.81
C ILE A 22 -4.88 -1.95 10.24
N PRO A 23 -4.12 -0.87 10.00
CA PRO A 23 -2.71 -0.82 10.37
C PRO A 23 -2.50 -0.58 11.87
N GLY A 24 -1.50 -1.23 12.44
CA GLY A 24 -1.03 -0.93 13.79
C GLY A 24 -0.23 0.37 13.85
N ALA A 25 -0.25 1.04 15.01
CA ALA A 25 0.55 2.22 15.29
C ALA A 25 1.10 2.15 16.73
N LYS A 26 2.39 2.43 16.91
CA LYS A 26 3.06 2.53 18.22
C LYS A 26 3.13 3.98 18.71
N THR A 27 2.98 4.95 17.81
CA THR A 27 3.01 6.38 18.14
C THR A 27 1.82 7.11 17.49
N PRO A 28 1.39 8.25 18.05
CA PRO A 28 0.34 9.07 17.43
C PRO A 28 0.67 9.51 16.00
N ALA A 29 1.94 9.84 15.73
CA ALA A 29 2.39 10.23 14.39
C ALA A 29 2.16 9.11 13.36
N GLN A 30 2.44 7.85 13.72
CA GLN A 30 2.17 6.71 12.84
C GLN A 30 0.67 6.54 12.56
N ALA A 31 -0.19 6.76 13.56
CA ALA A 31 -1.63 6.70 13.35
C ALA A 31 -2.10 7.76 12.35
N VAL A 32 -1.59 8.99 12.46
CA VAL A 32 -1.87 10.08 11.52
C VAL A 32 -1.35 9.74 10.12
N ASP A 33 -0.08 9.32 10.01
CA ASP A 33 0.52 8.96 8.73
C ASP A 33 -0.25 7.82 8.04
N ASN A 34 -0.66 6.79 8.78
CA ASN A 34 -1.43 5.67 8.26
C ASN A 34 -2.80 6.12 7.71
N VAL A 35 -3.50 7.00 8.41
CA VAL A 35 -4.84 7.48 7.98
C VAL A 35 -4.73 8.34 6.73
N THR A 36 -3.75 9.25 6.67
CA THR A 36 -3.54 10.13 5.50
C THR A 36 -3.17 9.36 4.21
N ALA A 37 -2.78 8.09 4.31
CA ALA A 37 -2.59 7.23 3.14
C ALA A 37 -3.85 7.10 2.27
N GLY A 38 -5.04 7.17 2.88
CA GLY A 38 -6.32 7.11 2.17
C GLY A 38 -6.59 8.33 1.29
N ASP A 39 -5.97 9.47 1.60
CA ASP A 39 -6.12 10.73 0.86
C ASP A 39 -5.14 10.84 -0.32
N LEU A 40 -4.21 9.89 -0.45
CA LEU A 40 -3.29 9.88 -1.57
C LEU A 40 -4.02 9.64 -2.89
N PRO A 41 -3.56 10.25 -4.00
CA PRO A 41 -4.07 9.91 -5.32
C PRO A 41 -3.92 8.40 -5.58
N PRO A 42 -4.74 7.81 -6.46
CA PRO A 42 -4.48 6.45 -6.94
C PRO A 42 -3.04 6.33 -7.45
N LEU A 43 -2.42 5.18 -7.19
CA LEU A 43 -1.18 4.82 -7.88
C LEU A 43 -1.50 4.73 -9.38
N ASP A 44 -0.56 5.14 -10.23
CA ASP A 44 -0.71 4.94 -11.65
C ASP A 44 -0.57 3.45 -12.04
N ASP A 45 -1.03 3.14 -13.25
CA ASP A 45 -1.03 1.77 -13.76
C ASP A 45 0.40 1.20 -13.86
N GLU A 46 1.40 2.04 -14.10
CA GLU A 46 2.81 1.63 -14.17
C GLU A 46 3.34 1.16 -12.81
N ALA A 47 3.05 1.90 -11.74
CA ALA A 47 3.39 1.51 -10.39
C ALA A 47 2.65 0.22 -9.98
N MET A 48 1.36 0.11 -10.31
CA MET A 48 0.56 -1.10 -10.05
C MET A 48 1.13 -2.33 -10.78
N ALA A 49 1.56 -2.17 -12.04
CA ALA A 49 2.21 -3.23 -12.82
C ALA A 49 3.57 -3.60 -12.23
N THR A 50 4.37 -2.62 -11.80
CA THR A 50 5.69 -2.83 -11.21
C THR A 50 5.61 -3.62 -9.91
N VAL A 51 4.66 -3.29 -9.02
CA VAL A 51 4.43 -4.06 -7.77
C VAL A 51 4.07 -5.51 -8.08
N ARG A 52 3.26 -5.75 -9.12
CA ARG A 52 2.90 -7.09 -9.57
C ARG A 52 4.10 -7.87 -10.11
N ASP A 53 4.93 -7.24 -10.95
CA ASP A 53 6.17 -7.85 -11.46
C ASP A 53 7.09 -8.27 -10.32
N VAL A 54 7.30 -7.40 -9.32
CA VAL A 54 8.12 -7.72 -8.15
C VAL A 54 7.61 -8.97 -7.44
N TYR A 55 6.30 -9.09 -7.22
CA TYR A 55 5.70 -10.28 -6.63
C TYR A 55 5.92 -11.52 -7.51
N ASP A 56 5.64 -11.43 -8.81
CA ASP A 56 5.71 -12.55 -9.74
C ASP A 56 7.14 -13.08 -9.94
N ARG A 57 8.14 -12.20 -9.92
CA ARG A 57 9.56 -12.55 -10.11
C ARG A 57 10.25 -12.99 -8.84
N LEU A 58 9.95 -12.36 -7.69
CA LEU A 58 10.74 -12.52 -6.47
C LEU A 58 10.04 -13.30 -5.36
N ILE A 59 8.71 -13.42 -5.40
CA ILE A 59 7.92 -14.02 -4.30
C ILE A 59 7.22 -15.28 -4.78
N ARG A 60 6.41 -15.18 -5.85
CA ARG A 60 5.59 -16.30 -6.38
C ARG A 60 6.39 -17.59 -6.64
N PRO A 61 7.63 -17.59 -7.16
CA PRO A 61 8.37 -18.83 -7.42
C PRO A 61 8.83 -19.58 -6.17
N HIS A 62 8.75 -18.95 -5.00
CA HIS A 62 9.27 -19.45 -3.73
C HIS A 62 8.19 -19.78 -2.70
N VAL A 63 6.90 -19.72 -3.07
CA VAL A 63 5.75 -19.98 -2.20
C VAL A 63 4.80 -21.00 -2.78
#